data_AF-A0A2U1QPS8-F1
#
_entry.id   AF-A0A2U1QPS8-F1
#
_cell.length_a   1.000
_cell.length_b   1.000
_cell.length_c   1.000
_cell.angle_alpha   90.00
_cell.angle_beta   90.00
_cell.angle_gamma   90.00
#
_symmetry.space_group_name_H-M   'P 1'
#
loop_
_entity.id
_entity.type
_entity.pdbx_description
1 polymer ?
#
loop_
_entity_poly.entity_id
_entity_poly.type
_entity_poly.pdbx_seq_one_letter_code
_entity_poly.pdbx_strand_id
1 'polypeptide(L)' 'GHLENIPSEEEVLKNGINLGEMNSKLLQKIEELTLYSIDQNKKIEEQAKEIEALKSLVSRIAKIESELARK' A
#
# COMPACT_ATOMS: atom_id res chain seq x y z
N GLY A 1 -12.23 -2.61 -22.03
CA GLY A 1 -10.92 -3.24 -21.82
C GLY A 1 -11.16 -4.60 -21.21
N HIS A 2 -10.55 -5.64 -21.76
CA HIS A 2 -10.60 -6.98 -21.18
C HIS A 2 -9.49 -7.09 -20.13
N LEU A 3 -9.72 -7.82 -19.05
CA LEU A 3 -8.67 -8.11 -18.08
C LEU A 3 -7.63 -8.98 -18.79
N GLU A 4 -6.38 -8.50 -18.86
CA GLU A 4 -5.28 -9.29 -19.40
C GLU A 4 -5.20 -10.62 -18.62
N ASN A 5 -5.17 -11.73 -19.35
CA ASN A 5 -5.15 -13.11 -18.86
C ASN A 5 -6.49 -13.73 -18.40
N ILE A 6 -7.62 -13.07 -18.61
CA ILE A 6 -8.93 -13.72 -18.52
C ILE A 6 -9.38 -14.14 -19.93
N PRO A 7 -9.73 -15.42 -20.15
CA PRO A 7 -10.23 -15.89 -21.44
C PRO A 7 -11.55 -15.19 -21.80
N SER A 8 -11.75 -14.97 -23.10
CA SER A 8 -12.98 -14.36 -23.59
C SER A 8 -14.20 -15.26 -23.34
N GLU A 9 -15.40 -14.67 -23.34
CA GLU A 9 -16.65 -15.44 -23.19
C GLU A 9 -16.75 -16.58 -24.23
N GLU A 10 -16.35 -16.31 -25.48
CA GLU A 10 -16.30 -17.33 -26.54
C GLU A 10 -15.29 -18.45 -26.25
N GLU A 11 -14.12 -18.14 -25.68
CA GLU A 11 -13.13 -19.16 -25.29
C GLU A 11 -13.61 -20.01 -24.12
N VAL A 12 -14.28 -19.42 -23.14
CA VAL A 12 -14.87 -20.12 -22.00
C VAL A 12 -15.99 -21.05 -22.45
N LEU A 13 -16.84 -20.60 -23.39
CA LEU A 13 -17.91 -21.42 -23.96
C LEU A 13 -17.36 -22.59 -24.80
N LYS A 14 -16.24 -22.40 -25.50
CA LYS A 14 -15.66 -23.40 -26.40
C LYS A 14 -14.77 -24.43 -25.70
N ASN A 15 -13.95 -23.99 -24.75
CA ASN A 15 -12.91 -24.82 -24.12
C ASN A 15 -13.19 -25.12 -22.64
N GLY A 16 -14.23 -24.52 -22.06
CA GLY A 16 -14.45 -24.50 -20.62
C GLY A 16 -13.45 -23.58 -19.90
N ILE A 17 -13.65 -23.39 -18.60
CA ILE A 17 -12.67 -22.74 -17.73
C ILE A 17 -12.28 -23.70 -16.61
N ASN A 18 -10.97 -23.83 -16.37
CA ASN A 18 -10.49 -24.57 -15.21
C ASN A 18 -10.64 -23.67 -13.97
N LEU A 19 -11.78 -23.78 -13.29
CA LEU A 19 -12.08 -23.04 -12.06
C LEU A 19 -11.01 -23.26 -10.97
N GLY A 20 -10.42 -24.45 -10.90
CA GLY A 20 -9.34 -24.75 -9.95
C GLY A 20 -8.06 -23.97 -10.25
N GLU A 21 -7.66 -23.88 -11.52
CA GLU A 21 -6.51 -23.09 -11.95
C GLU A 21 -6.73 -21.59 -11.74
N MET A 22 -7.92 -21.09 -12.09
CA MET A 22 -8.28 -19.69 -11.87
C MET A 22 -8.27 -19.34 -10.38
N ASN A 23 -8.87 -20.18 -9.54
CA ASN A 23 -8.87 -19.98 -8.08
C ASN A 23 -7.45 -20.01 -7.52
N SER A 24 -6.58 -20.90 -8.01
CA SER A 24 -5.18 -20.95 -7.58
C SER A 24 -4.42 -19.67 -7.94
N LYS A 25 -4.61 -19.14 -9.16
CA LYS A 25 -4.03 -17.85 -9.58
C LYS A 25 -4.56 -16.67 -8.75
N LEU A 26 -5.85 -16.66 -8.43
CA LEU A 26 -6.45 -15.65 -7.56
C LEU A 26 -5.87 -15.70 -6.15
N LEU A 27 -5.70 -16.89 -5.57
CA LEU A 27 -5.09 -17.07 -4.25
C LEU A 27 -3.64 -16.58 -4.22
N GLN A 28 -2.83 -16.93 -5.23
CA GLN A 28 -1.48 -16.41 -5.38
C GLN A 28 -1.48 -14.88 -5.43
N LYS A 29 -2.41 -14.27 -6.18
CA LYS A 29 -2.47 -12.81 -6.28
C LYS A 29 -2.89 -12.15 -4.97
N ILE A 30 -3.79 -12.76 -4.22
CA ILE A 30 -4.19 -12.30 -2.88
C ILE A 30 -3.00 -12.35 -1.93
N GLU A 31 -2.20 -13.41 -1.97
CA GLU A 31 -0.98 -13.52 -1.15
C GLU A 31 0.02 -12.40 -1.48
N GLU A 32 0.32 -12.20 -2.77
CA GLU A 32 1.18 -11.12 -3.23
C GLU A 32 0.67 -9.75 -2.75
N LEU A 33 -0.61 -9.44 -2.96
CA LEU A 33 -1.21 -8.18 -2.54
C LEU A 33 -1.17 -8.01 -1.02
N THR A 34 -1.38 -9.09 -0.26
CA THR A 34 -1.29 -9.08 1.21
C THR A 34 0.12 -8.74 1.67
N LEU A 35 1.15 -9.34 1.05
CA LEU A 35 2.55 -9.01 1.33
C LEU A 35 2.87 -7.54 1.00
N TYR A 36 2.38 -7.03 -0.13
CA TYR A 36 2.50 -5.61 -0.46
C TYR A 36 1.82 -4.70 0.57
N SER A 37 0.62 -5.04 1.03
CA SER A 37 -0.08 -4.27 2.06
C SER A 37 0.68 -4.26 3.40
N ILE A 38 1.31 -5.38 3.79
CA ILE A 38 2.15 -5.44 4.99
C ILE A 38 3.37 -4.52 4.84
N ASP A 39 4.05 -4.54 3.70
CA ASP A 39 5.20 -3.66 3.44
C ASP A 39 4.80 -2.18 3.44
N GLN A 40 3.67 -1.84 2.82
CA GLN A 40 3.12 -0.49 2.82
C GLN A 40 2.80 -0.01 4.23
N ASN A 41 2.18 -0.84 5.08
CA ASN A 41 1.89 -0.48 6.47
C ASN A 41 3.17 -0.18 7.26
N LYS A 42 4.23 -0.97 7.09
CA LYS A 42 5.53 -0.70 7.74
C LYS A 42 6.10 0.65 7.34
N LYS A 43 6.05 0.99 6.04
CA LYS A 43 6.50 2.30 5.53
C LYS A 43 5.68 3.44 6.10
N ILE A 44 4.36 3.28 6.21
CA ILE A 44 3.47 4.27 6.81
C ILE A 44 3.81 4.49 8.29
N GLU A 45 4.07 3.42 9.04
CA GLU A 45 4.47 3.52 10.46
C GLU A 45 5.82 4.24 10.63
N GLU A 46 6.79 3.98 9.76
CA GLU A 46 8.09 4.65 9.76
C GLU A 46 7.95 6.15 9.44
N GLN A 47 7.21 6.48 8.39
CA GLN A 47 6.90 7.86 8.02
C GLN A 47 6.15 8.61 9.14
N ALA A 48 5.23 7.95 9.83
CA ALA A 48 4.52 8.55 10.95
C ALA A 48 5.45 8.93 12.10
N LYS A 49 6.44 8.07 12.42
CA LYS A 49 7.47 8.35 13.44
C LYS A 49 8.37 9.52 13.04
N GLU A 50 8.79 9.57 11.78
CA GLU A 50 9.59 10.70 11.27
C GLU A 50 8.81 12.03 11.36
N ILE A 51 7.53 12.02 10.97
CA ILE A 51 6.65 13.19 11.08
C ILE A 51 6.51 13.64 12.54
N GLU A 52 6.36 12.71 13.48
CA GLU A 52 6.28 13.04 14.90
C GLU A 52 7.57 13.70 15.41
N ALA A 53 8.73 13.15 15.04
CA ALA A 53 10.03 13.73 15.39
C ALA A 53 10.20 15.14 14.81
N LEU A 54 9.83 15.35 13.54
CA LEU A 54 9.89 16.66 12.89
C LEU A 54 8.94 17.66 13.56
N LYS A 55 7.71 17.26 13.89
CA LYS A 55 6.76 18.12 14.64
C LYS A 55 7.32 18.57 15.99
N SER A 56 7.98 17.65 16.71
CA SER A 56 8.63 17.96 17.99
C SER A 56 9.76 18.99 17.81
N LEU A 57 10.61 18.83 16.78
CA LEU A 57 11.66 19.79 16.46
C LEU A 57 11.09 21.17 16.10
N VAL A 58 10.05 21.22 15.26
CA VAL A 58 9.37 22.47 14.90
C VAL A 58 8.82 23.18 16.14
N SER A 59 8.20 22.45 17.07
CA SER A 59 7.70 23.03 18.33
C SER A 59 8.83 23.61 19.19
N ARG A 60 9.98 22.94 19.26
CA ARG A 60 11.16 23.43 20.00
C ARG A 60 11.74 24.69 19.37
N ILE A 61 11.86 24.72 18.05
CA ILE A 61 12.35 25.88 17.30
C ILE A 61 11.42 27.08 17.54
N ALA A 62 10.11 26.90 17.42
CA ALA A 62 9.13 27.97 17.65
C ALA A 62 9.21 28.56 19.07
N LYS A 63 9.49 27.73 20.09
CA LYS A 63 9.72 28.22 21.47
C LYS A 63 10.98 29.08 21.56
N ILE A 64 12.09 28.61 20.99
CA ILE A 64 13.37 29.34 20.97
C ILE A 64 13.20 30.68 20.25
N GLU A 65 12.52 30.70 19.10
CA GLU A 65 12.24 31.93 18.34
C GLU A 65 11.41 32.92 19.18
N SER A 66 10.42 32.45 19.92
CA SER A 66 9.62 33.31 20.81
C SER A 66 10.45 33.88 21.99
N GLU A 67 11.34 33.08 22.57
CA GLU A 67 12.23 33.52 23.65
C GLU A 67 13.27 34.55 23.16
N LEU A 68 13.83 34.36 21.96
CA LEU A 68 14.74 35.31 21.32
C LEU A 68 14.04 36.62 20.98
N ALA A 69 12.80 36.57 20.49
CA ALA A 69 12.02 37.77 20.16
C ALA A 69 11.63 38.61 21.38
N ARG A 70 11.73 38.05 22.60
CA ARG A 70 11.46 38.75 23.87
C ARG A 70 12.70 39.40 24.49
N LYS A 71 13.91 39.11 23.96
CA LYS A 71 15.17 39.72 24.36
C LYS A 71 15.46 40.97 23.54
#